data_AF-A0AAU1RYI3-F1
#
_entry.id   AF-A0AAU1RYI3-F1
#
_cell.length_a   1.000
_cell.length_b   1.000
_cell.length_c   1.000
_cell.angle_alpha   90.00
_cell.angle_beta   90.00
_cell.angle_gamma   90.00
#
_symmetry.space_group_name_H-M   'P 1'
#
loop_
_entity.id
_entity.type
_entity.pdbx_description
1 polymer ?
#
loop_
_entity_poly.entity_id
_entity_poly.type
_entity_poly.pdbx_seq_one_letter_code
_entity_poly.pdbx_strand_id
1 'polypeptide(L)'
;MTLLVHTFVRGRSGRPHLLDDPPDGSDMAGFESCRTDLWGSRRVRELGARFLPELASYDLYVEPEDVEEFLAECELLRPHAAALDAHCGYREGYVAERLANITAAARRAQDVGGGVLVW
;
A
#
# COMPACT_ATOMS: atom_id res chain seq x y z
N MET A 1 -1.29 -16.98 -1.78
CA MET A 1 -1.39 -16.15 -0.56
C MET A 1 -1.74 -14.73 -0.99
N THR A 2 -2.27 -13.93 -0.07
CA THR A 2 -2.80 -12.59 -0.33
C THR A 2 -1.89 -11.59 0.34
N LEU A 3 -1.58 -10.50 -0.36
CA LEU A 3 -0.88 -9.34 0.20
C LEU A 3 -1.91 -8.45 0.89
N LEU A 4 -1.69 -8.14 2.16
CA LEU A 4 -2.60 -7.39 3.01
C LEU A 4 -2.01 -6.02 3.36
N VAL A 5 -2.89 -5.08 3.71
CA VAL A 5 -2.53 -3.76 4.21
C VAL A 5 -3.30 -3.47 5.50
N HIS A 6 -2.60 -3.05 6.55
CA HIS A 6 -3.20 -2.65 7.82
C HIS A 6 -2.65 -1.32 8.31
N THR A 7 -3.50 -0.60 9.06
CA THR A 7 -3.08 0.52 9.88
C THR A 7 -2.51 0.01 11.19
N PHE A 8 -1.40 0.58 11.68
CA PHE A 8 -0.87 0.29 13.00
C PHE A 8 -0.62 1.55 13.82
N VAL A 9 -0.56 1.41 15.14
CA VAL A 9 -0.05 2.46 16.05
C VAL A 9 1.13 1.91 16.83
N ARG A 10 2.10 2.77 17.17
CA ARG A 10 3.20 2.41 18.08
C ARG A 10 2.86 2.86 19.49
N GLY A 11 2.80 1.89 20.41
CA GLY A 11 2.72 2.16 21.83
C GLY A 11 4.08 2.56 22.41
N ARG A 12 4.14 2.82 23.72
CA ARG A 12 5.39 3.16 24.44
C ARG A 12 6.50 2.11 24.34
N SER A 13 6.16 0.87 24.00
CA SER A 13 7.12 -0.23 23.77
C SER A 13 7.82 -0.13 22.41
N GLY A 14 7.37 0.77 21.53
CA GLY A 14 7.82 0.87 20.15
C GLY A 14 7.35 -0.27 19.25
N ARG A 15 6.58 -1.25 19.73
CA ARG A 15 6.05 -2.33 18.88
C ARG A 15 4.79 -1.86 18.13
N PRO A 16 4.61 -2.26 16.86
CA PRO A 16 3.41 -1.95 16.12
C PRO A 16 2.24 -2.77 16.65
N HIS A 17 1.10 -2.11 16.85
CA HIS A 17 -0.17 -2.72 17.17
C HIS A 17 -1.11 -2.47 15.99
N LEU A 18 -1.51 -3.55 15.29
CA LEU A 18 -2.44 -3.45 14.17
C LEU A 18 -3.82 -3.04 14.69
N LEU A 19 -4.47 -2.14 13.97
CA LEU A 19 -5.84 -1.75 14.21
C LEU A 19 -6.77 -2.60 13.36
N ASP A 20 -7.96 -2.89 13.88
CA ASP A 20 -9.00 -3.55 13.12
C ASP A 20 -9.43 -2.68 11.93
N ASP A 21 -9.60 -3.31 10.77
CA ASP A 21 -10.11 -2.63 9.59
C ASP A 21 -11.61 -2.29 9.76
N PRO A 22 -12.07 -1.17 9.18
CA PRO A 22 -13.48 -0.81 9.26
C PRO A 22 -14.37 -1.88 8.61
N PRO A 23 -15.62 -2.06 9.07
CA PRO A 23 -16.48 -3.19 8.67
C PRO A 23 -16.72 -3.35 7.16
N ASP A 24 -16.67 -2.24 6.42
CA ASP A 24 -16.93 -2.18 4.98
C ASP A 24 -15.65 -1.99 4.14
N GLY A 25 -14.48 -2.00 4.79
CA GLY A 25 -13.18 -1.86 4.13
C GLY A 25 -12.62 -3.19 3.62
N SER A 26 -11.79 -3.14 2.58
CA SER A 26 -10.94 -4.26 2.19
C SER A 26 -9.49 -3.95 2.56
N ASP A 27 -8.84 -4.93 3.18
CA ASP A 27 -7.43 -4.93 3.58
C ASP A 27 -6.52 -5.51 2.48
N MET A 28 -7.06 -5.84 1.32
CA MET A 28 -6.32 -6.55 0.30
C MET A 28 -5.51 -5.57 -0.57
N ALA A 29 -4.19 -5.68 -0.51
CA ALA A 29 -3.23 -4.97 -1.37
C ALA A 29 -2.91 -5.72 -2.67
N GLY A 30 -3.31 -7.00 -2.79
CA GLY A 30 -3.16 -7.78 -4.01
C GLY A 30 -2.96 -9.26 -3.72
N PHE A 31 -2.57 -10.03 -4.74
CA PHE A 31 -2.01 -11.36 -4.52
C PHE A 31 -0.57 -11.25 -4.03
N GLU A 32 -0.03 -12.33 -3.44
CA GLU A 32 1.39 -12.36 -3.05
C GLU A 32 2.33 -12.02 -4.21
N SER A 33 2.02 -12.47 -5.44
CA SER A 33 2.83 -12.14 -6.61
C SER A 33 2.84 -10.65 -6.95
N CYS A 34 1.82 -9.88 -6.54
CA CYS A 34 1.81 -8.43 -6.73
C CYS A 34 2.97 -7.74 -6.00
N ARG A 35 3.53 -8.37 -4.97
CA ARG A 35 4.75 -7.92 -4.28
C ARG A 35 5.89 -7.64 -5.26
N THR A 36 6.12 -8.53 -6.21
CA THR A 36 7.21 -8.41 -7.21
C THR A 36 6.71 -7.89 -8.55
N ASP A 37 5.56 -8.38 -9.00
CA ASP A 37 5.10 -8.22 -10.39
C ASP A 37 4.41 -6.88 -10.61
N LEU A 38 3.87 -6.27 -9.54
CA LEU A 38 3.16 -5.00 -9.58
C LEU A 38 3.88 -3.95 -8.73
N TRP A 39 3.77 -4.00 -7.40
CA TRP A 39 4.22 -2.95 -6.49
C TRP A 39 5.74 -2.82 -6.48
N GLY A 40 6.42 -3.97 -6.36
CA GLY A 40 7.87 -4.10 -6.42
C GLY A 40 8.51 -3.89 -7.79
N SER A 41 7.69 -3.67 -8.82
CA SER A 41 8.17 -3.67 -10.20
C SER A 41 9.05 -2.45 -10.49
N ARG A 42 9.95 -2.61 -11.47
CA ARG A 42 10.74 -1.48 -12.00
C ARG A 42 9.84 -0.36 -12.54
N ARG A 43 8.68 -0.71 -13.10
CA ARG A 43 7.75 0.27 -13.68
C ARG A 43 7.21 1.23 -12.62
N VAL A 44 6.82 0.71 -11.45
CA VAL A 44 6.35 1.53 -10.33
C VAL A 44 7.47 2.44 -9.82
N ARG A 45 8.72 1.95 -9.72
CA ARG A 45 9.90 2.81 -9.42
C ARG A 45 10.10 3.93 -10.44
N GLU A 46 9.99 3.63 -11.74
CA GLU A 46 10.16 4.61 -12.83
C GLU A 46 9.06 5.68 -12.86
N LEU A 47 7.91 5.42 -12.22
CA LEU A 47 6.87 6.44 -12.02
C LEU A 47 7.20 7.39 -10.85
N GLY A 48 8.26 7.13 -10.07
CA GLY A 48 8.70 7.95 -8.95
C GLY A 48 8.34 7.42 -7.57
N ALA A 49 7.73 6.23 -7.49
CA ALA A 49 7.46 5.57 -6.22
C ALA A 49 8.75 5.07 -5.56
N ARG A 50 8.79 5.19 -4.24
CA ARG A 50 9.89 4.81 -3.34
C ARG A 50 9.44 3.84 -2.26
N PHE A 51 8.20 3.89 -1.78
CA PHE A 51 7.71 2.99 -0.73
C PHE A 51 7.22 1.65 -1.29
N LEU A 52 6.20 1.65 -2.15
CA LEU A 52 5.62 0.42 -2.72
C LEU A 52 6.66 -0.49 -3.40
N PRO A 53 7.70 0.03 -4.09
CA PRO A 53 8.73 -0.82 -4.67
C PRO A 53 9.55 -1.66 -3.70
N GLU A 54 9.61 -1.28 -2.42
CA GLU A 54 10.35 -2.04 -1.41
C GLU A 54 9.72 -3.40 -1.12
N LEU A 55 8.42 -3.56 -1.43
CA LEU A 55 7.70 -4.81 -1.29
C LEU A 55 8.41 -5.99 -1.97
N ALA A 56 9.10 -5.75 -3.10
CA ALA A 56 9.90 -6.76 -3.80
C ALA A 56 10.88 -7.51 -2.90
N SER A 57 11.34 -6.89 -1.81
CA SER A 57 12.40 -7.42 -0.94
C SER A 57 11.90 -7.73 0.48
N TYR A 58 10.94 -6.97 1.00
CA TYR A 58 10.48 -7.09 2.39
C TYR A 58 9.08 -6.52 2.61
N ASP A 59 8.47 -6.83 3.75
CA ASP A 59 7.23 -6.20 4.19
C ASP A 59 7.44 -4.69 4.36
N LEU A 60 6.50 -3.91 3.84
CA LEU A 60 6.60 -2.46 3.85
C LEU A 60 6.03 -1.91 5.15
N TYR A 61 6.86 -1.23 5.93
CA TYR A 61 6.46 -0.41 7.07
C TYR A 61 6.61 1.05 6.68
N VAL A 62 5.49 1.78 6.65
CA VAL A 62 5.47 3.24 6.55
C VAL A 62 5.24 3.77 7.96
N GLU A 63 6.24 4.45 8.51
CA GLU A 63 6.15 5.03 9.85
C GLU A 63 5.21 6.25 9.87
N PRO A 64 4.66 6.63 11.04
CA PRO A 64 3.73 7.75 11.15
C PRO A 64 4.21 9.05 10.50
N GLU A 65 5.50 9.36 10.62
CA GLU A 65 6.14 10.52 10.01
C GLU A 65 6.16 10.49 8.48
N ASP A 66 6.13 9.31 7.86
CA ASP A 66 6.25 9.11 6.42
C ASP A 66 4.89 8.93 5.73
N VAL A 67 3.80 8.80 6.49
CA VAL A 67 2.46 8.54 5.94
C VAL A 67 2.00 9.62 4.95
N GLU A 68 2.34 10.90 5.19
CA GLU A 68 1.99 11.97 4.25
C GLU A 68 2.69 11.79 2.91
N GLU A 69 3.98 11.42 2.92
CA GLU A 69 4.75 11.17 1.70
C GLU A 69 4.26 9.92 0.98
N PHE A 70 3.86 8.89 1.73
CA PHE A 70 3.26 7.68 1.17
C PHE A 70 1.89 7.94 0.52
N LEU A 71 1.06 8.81 1.11
CA LEU A 71 -0.20 9.24 0.49
C LEU A 71 0.06 10.00 -0.82
N ALA A 72 1.08 10.85 -0.86
CA ALA A 72 1.49 11.53 -2.08
C ALA A 72 1.97 10.55 -3.17
N GLU A 73 2.70 9.48 -2.79
CA GLU A 73 3.05 8.40 -3.70
C GLU A 73 1.80 7.67 -4.24
N CYS A 74 0.82 7.37 -3.39
CA CYS A 74 -0.42 6.73 -3.83
C CYS A 74 -1.17 7.59 -4.86
N GLU A 75 -1.30 8.90 -4.63
CA GLU A 75 -1.92 9.80 -5.60
C GLU A 75 -1.08 9.96 -6.89
N LEU A 76 0.25 9.87 -6.80
CA LEU A 76 1.14 9.86 -7.97
C LEU A 76 0.89 8.63 -8.86
N LEU A 77 0.63 7.46 -8.28
CA LEU A 77 0.41 6.22 -9.03
C LEU A 77 -1.00 6.08 -9.58
N ARG A 78 -1.99 6.71 -8.94
CA ARG A 78 -3.40 6.64 -9.31
C ARG A 78 -3.71 6.89 -10.80
N PRO A 79 -3.19 7.93 -11.48
CA PRO A 79 -3.45 8.14 -12.91
C PRO A 79 -2.85 7.07 -13.82
N HIS A 80 -1.93 6.24 -13.31
CA HIS A 80 -1.27 5.18 -14.07
C HIS A 80 -1.88 3.78 -13.85
N ALA A 81 -2.89 3.65 -12.98
CA ALA A 81 -3.46 2.35 -12.60
C ALA A 81 -3.94 1.52 -13.79
N ALA A 82 -4.67 2.14 -14.74
CA ALA A 82 -5.14 1.43 -15.94
C ALA A 82 -4.00 0.93 -16.85
N ALA A 83 -2.90 1.68 -16.93
CA ALA A 83 -1.73 1.26 -17.69
C ALA A 83 -1.01 0.08 -17.01
N LEU A 84 -1.00 0.06 -15.67
CA LEU A 84 -0.46 -1.04 -14.88
C LEU A 84 -1.33 -2.30 -15.00
N ASP A 85 -2.67 -2.17 -14.99
CA ASP A 85 -3.58 -3.29 -15.25
C ASP A 85 -3.23 -3.98 -16.57
N ALA A 86 -3.16 -3.20 -17.66
CA ALA A 86 -2.86 -3.72 -18.99
C ALA A 86 -1.47 -4.38 -19.08
N HIS A 87 -0.48 -3.78 -18.41
CA HIS A 87 0.89 -4.31 -18.41
C HIS A 87 1.02 -5.64 -17.66
N CYS A 88 0.37 -5.75 -16.50
CA CYS A 88 0.43 -6.93 -15.65
C CYS A 88 -0.60 -8.00 -16.03
N GLY A 89 -1.48 -7.72 -17.01
CA GLY A 89 -2.53 -8.64 -17.45
C GLY A 89 -3.68 -8.78 -16.44
N TYR A 90 -3.89 -7.76 -15.60
CA TYR A 90 -5.04 -7.73 -14.70
C TYR A 90 -6.30 -7.23 -15.41
N ARG A 91 -7.46 -7.52 -14.81
CA ARG A 91 -8.72 -6.91 -15.26
C ARG A 91 -8.67 -5.40 -15.04
N GLU A 92 -9.40 -4.66 -15.86
CA GLU A 92 -9.57 -3.22 -15.69
C GLU A 92 -10.05 -2.88 -14.26
N GLY A 93 -9.39 -1.89 -13.65
CA GLY A 93 -9.71 -1.37 -12.34
C GLY A 93 -9.09 -2.16 -11.18
N TYR A 94 -8.43 -3.29 -11.43
CA TYR A 94 -7.85 -4.10 -10.36
C TYR A 94 -6.80 -3.32 -9.56
N VAL A 95 -5.82 -2.72 -10.23
CA VAL A 95 -4.76 -1.93 -9.60
C VAL A 95 -5.36 -0.72 -8.87
N ALA A 96 -6.35 -0.06 -9.46
CA ALA A 96 -7.01 1.09 -8.85
C ALA A 96 -7.72 0.72 -7.54
N GLU A 97 -8.41 -0.42 -7.50
CA GLU A 97 -9.05 -0.92 -6.28
C GLU A 97 -8.02 -1.26 -5.19
N ARG A 98 -6.94 -1.98 -5.54
CA ARG A 98 -5.90 -2.33 -4.57
C ARG A 98 -5.20 -1.08 -4.02
N LEU A 99 -4.90 -0.11 -4.89
CA LEU A 99 -4.33 1.17 -4.50
C LEU A 99 -5.28 1.97 -3.60
N ALA A 100 -6.60 1.91 -3.87
CA ALA A 100 -7.60 2.55 -3.03
C ALA A 100 -7.65 1.95 -1.61
N ASN A 101 -7.51 0.62 -1.48
CA ASN A 101 -7.41 -0.04 -0.17
C ASN A 101 -6.18 0.44 0.61
N ILE A 102 -5.01 0.47 -0.05
CA ILE A 102 -3.76 0.97 0.54
C ILE A 102 -3.91 2.44 0.97
N THR A 103 -4.47 3.27 0.09
CA THR A 103 -4.72 4.70 0.37
C THR A 103 -5.69 4.88 1.54
N ALA A 104 -6.72 4.05 1.65
CA ALA A 104 -7.67 4.10 2.75
C ALA A 104 -7.00 3.75 4.09
N ALA A 105 -6.13 2.73 4.11
CA ALA A 105 -5.34 2.39 5.30
C ALA A 105 -4.36 3.50 5.69
N ALA A 106 -3.73 4.15 4.71
CA ALA A 106 -2.84 5.28 4.93
C ALA A 106 -3.58 6.53 5.48
N ARG A 107 -4.78 6.83 4.98
CA ARG A 107 -5.60 7.91 5.53
C ARG A 107 -6.02 7.62 6.98
N ARG A 108 -6.42 6.38 7.27
CA ARG A 108 -6.70 5.97 8.65
C ARG A 108 -5.47 6.11 9.55
N ALA A 109 -4.30 5.73 9.05
CA ALA A 109 -3.03 5.88 9.77
C ALA A 109 -2.75 7.36 10.09
N GLN A 110 -2.92 8.25 9.13
CA GLN A 110 -2.77 9.69 9.32
C GLN A 110 -3.73 10.22 10.40
N ASP A 111 -5.00 9.82 10.37
CA ASP A 111 -6.03 10.27 11.33
C ASP A 111 -5.72 9.87 12.78
N VAL A 112 -5.06 8.73 12.99
CA VAL A 112 -4.73 8.19 14.32
C VAL A 112 -3.28 8.45 14.76
N GLY A 113 -2.48 9.13 13.93
CA GLY A 113 -1.04 9.29 14.17
C GLY A 113 -0.27 7.96 14.15
N GLY A 114 -0.74 7.01 13.35
CA GLY A 114 -0.18 5.69 13.15
C GLY A 114 0.56 5.54 11.83
N GLY A 115 0.99 4.33 11.52
CA GLY A 115 1.67 3.95 10.28
C GLY A 115 0.90 2.91 9.47
N VAL A 116 1.49 2.47 8.36
CA VAL A 116 0.92 1.45 7.46
C VAL A 116 1.86 0.25 7.34
N LEU A 117 1.30 -0.95 7.44
CA LEU A 117 1.99 -2.20 7.15
C LEU A 117 1.39 -2.82 5.88
N VAL A 118 2.23 -3.20 4.92
CA VAL A 118 1.86 -4.06 3.78
C VAL A 118 2.69 -5.33 3.80
N TRP A 119 2.04 -6.51 3.86
CA TRP A 119 2.68 -7.81 4.12
C TRP A 119 1.99 -8.98 3.42
#